data_AF-A0A5B3GB71-F1
#
_entry.id   AF-A0A5B3GB71-F1
#
_cell.length_a   1.000
_cell.length_b   1.000
_cell.length_c   1.000
_cell.angle_alpha   90.00
_cell.angle_beta   90.00
_cell.angle_gamma   90.00
#
_symmetry.space_group_name_H-M   'P 1'
#
loop_
_entity.id
_entity.type
_entity.pdbx_description
1 polymer ?
#
loop_
_entity_poly.entity_id
_entity_poly.type
_entity_poly.pdbx_seq_one_letter_code
_entity_poly.pdbx_strand_id
1 'polypeptide(L)'
;MAARTNKRDPRAARTLRRISFVREVKQSFLIICEGVNTEPDYFNAFRLTSANIKAVGQGLNTVGLVQKALRMKEEERKKGREYDQCWVVFDKDDFPDRDFNRAIGMAEAGGMRVAYSNQAFEYWFLLHYNLVQGPMHRNQYETKLSGLLGFSYNKEAGTGGRVFRELGGKQAQAITNAKAVLRRMEGIPPAQAESSTTVHLLVEELNKYI
;
A
#
# COMPACT_ATOMS: atom_id res chain seq x y z
N MET A 1 23.57 -22.94 76.08
CA MET A 1 23.79 -21.72 75.28
C MET A 1 23.47 -22.03 73.83
N ALA A 2 22.81 -21.09 73.16
CA ALA A 2 22.14 -21.26 71.87
C ALA A 2 23.10 -21.17 70.66
N ALA A 3 22.70 -21.78 69.55
CA ALA A 3 22.85 -21.19 68.22
C ALA A 3 21.79 -21.78 67.26
N ARG A 4 20.67 -21.07 67.09
CA ARG A 4 19.65 -21.37 66.07
C ARG A 4 20.23 -21.02 64.70
N THR A 5 20.31 -22.00 63.81
CA THR A 5 20.64 -21.79 62.39
C THR A 5 19.45 -21.15 61.69
N ASN A 6 19.63 -19.90 61.24
CA ASN A 6 18.63 -19.14 60.50
C ASN A 6 18.61 -19.63 59.04
N LYS A 7 17.74 -20.62 58.73
CA LYS A 7 17.46 -21.03 57.35
C LYS A 7 16.74 -19.90 56.64
N ARG A 8 17.45 -19.15 55.78
CA ARG A 8 16.81 -18.23 54.83
C ARG A 8 15.93 -19.05 53.90
N ASP A 9 14.63 -18.81 53.98
CA ASP A 9 13.62 -19.41 53.11
C ASP A 9 13.89 -18.98 51.65
N PRO A 10 14.19 -19.91 50.73
CA PRO A 10 14.40 -19.58 49.33
C PRO A 10 13.12 -19.12 48.62
N ARG A 11 11.96 -19.18 49.29
CA ARG A 11 10.65 -18.72 48.78
C ARG A 11 10.26 -17.32 49.23
N ALA A 12 11.22 -16.42 49.47
CA ALA A 12 10.94 -15.00 49.37
C ALA A 12 10.55 -14.70 47.92
N ALA A 13 9.26 -14.82 47.63
CA ALA A 13 8.67 -14.63 46.31
C ALA A 13 9.08 -13.24 45.81
N ARG A 14 10.04 -13.20 44.88
CA ARG A 14 10.26 -12.02 44.04
C ARG A 14 8.96 -11.82 43.29
N THR A 15 8.13 -10.89 43.77
CA THR A 15 6.99 -10.39 43.02
C THR A 15 7.56 -9.69 41.80
N LEU A 16 7.80 -10.45 40.74
CA LEU A 16 8.07 -9.92 39.41
C LEU A 16 6.77 -9.22 38.99
N ARG A 17 6.64 -7.94 39.34
CA ARG A 17 5.65 -7.07 38.70
C ARG A 17 5.94 -7.15 37.21
N ARG A 18 5.06 -7.83 36.48
CA ARG A 18 5.03 -7.78 35.04
C ARG A 18 4.77 -6.32 34.70
N ILE A 19 5.82 -5.59 34.35
CA ILE A 19 5.68 -4.29 33.70
C ILE A 19 5.01 -4.62 32.38
N SER A 20 3.68 -4.56 32.35
CA SER A 20 2.93 -4.59 31.11
C SER A 20 3.28 -3.30 30.40
N PHE A 21 4.33 -3.35 29.57
CA PHE A 21 4.46 -2.40 28.48
C PHE A 21 3.13 -2.45 27.75
N VAL A 22 2.39 -1.33 27.78
CA VAL A 22 1.23 -1.14 26.92
C VAL A 22 1.77 -1.34 25.51
N ARG A 23 1.47 -2.47 24.89
CA ARG A 23 1.88 -2.73 23.53
C ARG A 23 1.12 -1.72 22.70
N GLU A 24 1.83 -0.76 22.14
CA GLU A 24 1.24 0.22 21.22
C GLU A 24 0.51 -0.57 20.14
N VAL A 25 -0.78 -0.28 19.96
CA VAL A 25 -1.62 -1.01 19.01
C VAL A 25 -1.05 -0.70 17.63
N LYS A 26 -0.44 -1.72 17.01
CA LYS A 26 0.12 -1.57 15.67
C LYS A 26 -1.01 -1.27 14.69
N GLN A 27 -0.87 -0.19 13.93
CA GLN A 27 -1.80 0.13 12.85
C GLN A 27 -1.82 -1.01 11.82
N SER A 28 -2.97 -1.24 11.18
CA SER A 28 -3.16 -2.36 10.28
C SER A 28 -3.78 -1.94 8.95
N PHE A 29 -3.12 -2.33 7.85
CA PHE A 29 -3.50 -1.99 6.49
C PHE A 29 -3.96 -3.23 5.73
N LEU A 30 -5.17 -3.19 5.18
CA LEU A 30 -5.64 -4.12 4.16
C LEU A 30 -5.63 -3.40 2.82
N ILE A 31 -4.78 -3.83 1.89
CA ILE A 31 -4.61 -3.21 0.57
C ILE A 31 -5.03 -4.22 -0.50
N ILE A 32 -6.08 -3.92 -1.26
CA ILE A 32 -6.66 -4.83 -2.24
C ILE A 32 -6.37 -4.29 -3.63
N CYS A 33 -5.53 -5.01 -4.37
CA CYS A 33 -4.97 -4.56 -5.64
C CYS A 33 -5.67 -5.23 -6.83
N GLU A 34 -5.79 -4.48 -7.93
CA GLU A 34 -6.23 -4.98 -9.24
C GLU A 34 -5.30 -6.07 -9.75
N GLY A 35 -4.01 -5.76 -9.93
CA GLY A 35 -3.01 -6.72 -10.39
C GLY A 35 -2.70 -7.80 -9.35
N VAL A 36 -2.33 -8.98 -9.84
CA VAL A 36 -2.06 -10.16 -9.00
C VAL A 36 -0.69 -10.08 -8.31
N ASN A 37 0.30 -9.45 -8.95
CA ASN A 37 1.70 -9.53 -8.55
C ASN A 37 2.31 -8.16 -8.21
N THR A 38 2.41 -7.26 -9.19
CA THR A 38 3.22 -6.03 -9.10
C THR A 38 2.90 -5.17 -7.88
N GLU A 39 1.63 -4.78 -7.71
CA GLU A 39 1.16 -3.93 -6.63
C GLU A 39 1.25 -4.62 -5.26
N PRO A 40 0.73 -5.86 -5.06
CA PRO A 40 0.86 -6.51 -3.76
C PRO A 40 2.32 -6.79 -3.40
N ASP A 41 3.18 -7.14 -4.36
CA ASP A 41 4.62 -7.33 -4.10
C ASP A 41 5.29 -6.01 -3.69
N TYR A 42 4.93 -4.90 -4.33
CA TYR A 42 5.44 -3.57 -3.99
C TYR A 42 5.03 -3.15 -2.57
N PHE A 43 3.74 -3.25 -2.23
CA PHE A 43 3.25 -2.82 -0.92
C PHE A 43 3.67 -3.75 0.22
N ASN A 44 3.71 -5.07 0.00
CA ASN A 44 4.20 -6.01 1.01
C ASN A 44 5.72 -5.91 1.25
N ALA A 45 6.47 -5.22 0.38
CA ALA A 45 7.90 -4.99 0.57
C ALA A 45 8.23 -3.88 1.58
N PHE A 46 7.26 -3.03 1.96
CA PHE A 46 7.45 -2.03 3.01
C PHE A 46 7.80 -2.69 4.35
N ARG A 47 8.77 -2.11 5.05
CA ARG A 47 9.16 -2.52 6.40
C ARG A 47 8.73 -1.43 7.38
N LEU A 48 7.61 -1.66 8.06
CA LEU A 48 7.02 -0.73 9.01
C LEU A 48 7.36 -1.15 10.45
N THR A 49 7.70 -0.18 11.30
CA THR A 49 8.04 -0.40 12.71
C THR A 49 6.80 -0.59 13.58
N SER A 50 5.79 0.26 13.38
CA SER A 50 4.58 0.37 14.22
C SER A 50 3.27 0.02 13.48
N ALA A 51 3.36 -0.58 12.29
CA ALA A 51 2.19 -1.04 11.53
C ALA A 51 2.42 -2.38 10.84
N ASN A 52 1.36 -3.00 10.33
CA ASN A 52 1.41 -4.19 9.46
C ASN A 52 0.61 -3.96 8.18
N ILE A 53 1.10 -4.52 7.07
CA ILE A 53 0.42 -4.49 5.78
C ILE A 53 0.01 -5.91 5.40
N LYS A 54 -1.21 -6.04 4.88
CA LYS A 54 -1.66 -7.17 4.07
C LYS A 54 -2.11 -6.66 2.72
N ALA A 55 -1.23 -6.72 1.72
CA ALA A 55 -1.57 -6.44 0.34
C ALA A 55 -1.89 -7.73 -0.42
N VAL A 56 -2.99 -7.74 -1.17
CA VAL A 56 -3.47 -8.91 -1.91
C VAL A 56 -3.93 -8.50 -3.30
N GLY A 57 -3.47 -9.22 -4.32
CA GLY A 57 -3.93 -9.04 -5.70
C GLY A 57 -5.16 -9.88 -6.00
N GLN A 58 -6.05 -9.39 -6.89
CA GLN A 58 -7.30 -10.09 -7.22
C GLN A 58 -7.44 -10.46 -8.70
N GLY A 59 -6.71 -9.83 -9.62
CA GLY A 59 -6.93 -10.01 -11.06
C GLY A 59 -8.33 -9.57 -11.50
N LEU A 60 -8.87 -8.54 -10.82
CA LEU A 60 -10.19 -7.97 -11.05
C LEU A 60 -10.05 -6.47 -11.24
N ASN A 61 -11.00 -5.86 -11.94
CA ASN A 61 -10.89 -4.46 -12.32
C ASN A 61 -12.04 -3.62 -11.73
N THR A 62 -11.76 -2.33 -11.52
CA THR A 62 -12.73 -1.26 -11.19
C THR A 62 -13.86 -1.68 -10.22
N VAL A 63 -15.12 -1.70 -10.67
CA VAL A 63 -16.31 -1.96 -9.83
C VAL A 63 -16.29 -3.39 -9.28
N GLY A 64 -15.87 -4.37 -10.07
CA GLY A 64 -15.79 -5.76 -9.65
C GLY A 64 -14.75 -5.96 -8.54
N LEU A 65 -13.60 -5.29 -8.68
CA LEU A 65 -12.57 -5.24 -7.65
C LEU A 65 -13.11 -4.63 -6.35
N VAL A 66 -13.76 -3.46 -6.42
CA VAL A 66 -14.28 -2.78 -5.22
C VAL A 66 -15.35 -3.61 -4.52
N GLN A 67 -16.26 -4.27 -5.25
CA GLN A 67 -17.23 -5.19 -4.64
C GLN A 67 -16.54 -6.37 -3.94
N LYS A 68 -15.50 -6.94 -4.55
CA LYS A 68 -14.70 -8.00 -3.92
C LYS A 68 -13.97 -7.45 -2.69
N ALA A 69 -13.44 -6.24 -2.77
CA ALA A 69 -12.70 -5.58 -1.70
C ALA A 69 -13.57 -5.36 -0.45
N LEU A 70 -14.79 -4.87 -0.63
CA LEU A 70 -15.76 -4.70 0.46
C LEU A 70 -16.15 -6.03 1.10
N ARG A 71 -16.33 -7.09 0.31
CA ARG A 71 -16.57 -8.45 0.85
C ARG A 71 -15.38 -8.96 1.66
N MET A 72 -14.16 -8.77 1.16
CA MET A 72 -12.95 -9.20 1.87
C MET A 72 -12.76 -8.44 3.20
N LYS A 73 -13.01 -7.13 3.21
CA LYS A 73 -13.02 -6.31 4.43
C LYS A 73 -13.99 -6.90 5.47
N GLU A 74 -15.21 -7.20 5.06
CA GLU A 74 -16.24 -7.77 5.95
C GLU A 74 -15.89 -9.21 6.40
N GLU A 75 -15.34 -10.04 5.52
CA GLU A 75 -14.89 -11.39 5.86
C GLU A 75 -13.77 -11.39 6.90
N GLU A 76 -12.81 -10.46 6.80
CA GLU A 76 -11.75 -10.32 7.81
C GLU A 76 -12.31 -9.83 9.15
N ARG A 77 -13.24 -8.87 9.12
CA ARG A 77 -13.95 -8.40 10.31
C ARG A 77 -14.68 -9.55 11.02
N LYS A 78 -15.41 -10.39 10.28
CA LYS A 78 -16.07 -11.60 10.81
C LYS A 78 -15.10 -12.61 11.43
N LYS A 79 -13.84 -12.64 10.98
CA LYS A 79 -12.77 -13.47 11.55
C LYS A 79 -12.06 -12.80 12.74
N GLY A 80 -12.59 -11.69 13.25
CA GLY A 80 -12.01 -10.92 14.37
C GLY A 80 -10.79 -10.10 13.99
N ARG A 81 -10.56 -9.84 12.69
CA ARG A 81 -9.48 -9.00 12.18
C ARG A 81 -10.06 -7.75 11.53
N GLU A 82 -10.28 -6.74 12.34
CA GLU A 82 -10.64 -5.42 11.86
C GLU A 82 -9.36 -4.64 11.53
N TYR A 83 -9.27 -4.13 10.30
CA TYR A 83 -8.14 -3.34 9.85
C TYR A 83 -8.44 -1.85 10.05
N ASP A 84 -7.47 -1.11 10.59
CA ASP A 84 -7.59 0.34 10.79
C ASP A 84 -7.75 1.08 9.46
N GLN A 85 -7.07 0.60 8.41
CA GLN A 85 -7.07 1.21 7.09
C GLN A 85 -7.30 0.16 6.00
N CYS A 86 -8.38 0.34 5.25
CA CYS A 86 -8.70 -0.47 4.08
C CYS A 86 -8.53 0.36 2.82
N TRP A 87 -7.67 -0.08 1.91
CA TRP A 87 -7.38 0.58 0.65
C TRP A 87 -7.70 -0.34 -0.52
N VAL A 88 -8.17 0.24 -1.61
CA VAL A 88 -8.26 -0.42 -2.92
C VAL A 88 -7.31 0.29 -3.89
N VAL A 89 -6.55 -0.49 -4.65
CA VAL A 89 -5.57 -0.01 -5.62
C VAL A 89 -5.93 -0.53 -7.00
N PHE A 90 -6.19 0.36 -7.95
CA PHE A 90 -6.57 -0.05 -9.30
C PHE A 90 -6.11 0.91 -10.38
N ASP A 91 -6.09 0.39 -11.60
CA ASP A 91 -5.66 1.10 -12.78
C ASP A 91 -6.88 1.65 -13.53
N LYS A 92 -6.72 2.79 -14.22
CA LYS A 92 -7.77 3.29 -15.11
C LYS A 92 -7.80 2.46 -16.39
N ASP A 93 -6.63 2.12 -16.94
CA ASP A 93 -6.47 1.32 -18.16
C ASP A 93 -7.36 1.85 -19.32
N ASP A 94 -8.00 0.95 -20.06
CA ASP A 94 -9.02 1.27 -21.06
C ASP A 94 -10.46 1.28 -20.49
N PHE A 95 -10.63 1.33 -19.15
CA PHE A 95 -11.97 1.28 -18.55
C PHE A 95 -12.77 2.56 -18.87
N PRO A 96 -14.09 2.42 -19.10
CA PRO A 96 -14.96 3.56 -19.31
C PRO A 96 -14.93 4.53 -18.12
N ASP A 97 -14.85 5.84 -18.41
CA ASP A 97 -14.76 6.88 -17.40
C ASP A 97 -15.83 6.78 -16.31
N ARG A 98 -17.06 6.44 -16.71
CA ARG A 98 -18.19 6.25 -15.81
C ARG A 98 -17.91 5.16 -14.78
N ASP A 99 -17.36 4.03 -15.23
CA ASP A 99 -17.17 2.86 -14.38
C ASP A 99 -15.96 3.05 -13.46
N PHE A 100 -14.90 3.71 -13.94
CA PHE A 100 -13.75 4.12 -13.12
C PHE A 100 -14.16 5.09 -12.01
N ASN A 101 -14.84 6.19 -12.36
CA ASN A 101 -15.30 7.18 -11.38
C ASN A 101 -16.33 6.56 -10.40
N ARG A 102 -17.21 5.68 -10.88
CA ARG A 102 -18.14 4.93 -10.02
C ARG A 102 -17.40 4.02 -9.04
N ALA A 103 -16.33 3.36 -9.45
CA ALA A 103 -15.53 2.51 -8.58
C ALA A 103 -14.92 3.31 -7.42
N ILE A 104 -14.40 4.52 -7.70
CA ILE A 104 -13.90 5.44 -6.68
C ILE A 104 -15.01 5.75 -5.65
N GLY A 105 -16.14 6.28 -6.10
CA GLY A 105 -17.24 6.64 -5.20
C GLY A 105 -17.82 5.46 -4.43
N MET A 106 -17.89 4.27 -5.04
CA MET A 106 -18.36 3.06 -4.36
C MET A 106 -17.39 2.58 -3.26
N ALA A 107 -16.08 2.70 -3.47
CA ALA A 107 -15.08 2.34 -2.48
C ALA A 107 -15.16 3.29 -1.27
N GLU A 108 -15.22 4.60 -1.53
CA GLU A 108 -15.32 5.64 -0.51
C GLU A 108 -16.59 5.49 0.32
N ALA A 109 -17.75 5.27 -0.32
CA ALA A 109 -19.02 5.03 0.35
C ALA A 109 -19.00 3.75 1.23
N GLY A 110 -18.17 2.76 0.87
CA GLY A 110 -17.94 1.55 1.66
C GLY A 110 -16.89 1.70 2.77
N GLY A 111 -16.41 2.92 3.02
CA GLY A 111 -15.38 3.22 4.01
C GLY A 111 -14.02 2.61 3.64
N MET A 112 -13.69 2.58 2.35
CA MET A 112 -12.35 2.28 1.86
C MET A 112 -11.72 3.54 1.30
N ARG A 113 -10.39 3.64 1.40
CA ARG A 113 -9.59 4.65 0.72
C ARG A 113 -9.18 4.15 -0.65
N VAL A 114 -8.95 5.05 -1.58
CA VAL A 114 -8.64 4.70 -2.97
C VAL A 114 -7.26 5.23 -3.35
N ALA A 115 -6.45 4.36 -3.95
CA ALA A 115 -5.28 4.75 -4.71
C ALA A 115 -5.46 4.25 -6.15
N TYR A 116 -5.16 5.07 -7.13
CA TYR A 116 -5.28 4.69 -8.53
C TYR A 116 -4.12 5.23 -9.36
N SER A 117 -3.89 4.64 -10.52
CA SER A 117 -3.01 5.20 -11.55
C SER A 117 -3.74 5.28 -12.89
N ASN A 118 -3.60 6.41 -13.56
CA ASN A 118 -4.14 6.63 -14.90
C ASN A 118 -2.97 6.71 -15.89
N GLN A 119 -2.70 5.72 -16.75
CA GLN A 119 -3.54 4.53 -16.97
C GLN A 119 -3.12 3.29 -16.18
N ALA A 120 -1.86 3.14 -15.77
CA ALA A 120 -1.39 1.91 -15.10
C ALA A 120 -0.44 2.16 -13.93
N PHE A 121 -0.33 1.20 -13.01
CA PHE A 121 0.48 1.29 -11.81
C PHE A 121 1.95 1.57 -12.09
N GLU A 122 2.49 1.07 -13.20
CA GLU A 122 3.87 1.34 -13.65
C GLU A 122 4.19 2.83 -13.78
N TYR A 123 3.19 3.69 -14.00
CA TYR A 123 3.39 5.13 -14.00
C TYR A 123 4.00 5.62 -12.68
N TRP A 124 3.57 5.06 -11.55
CA TRP A 124 4.16 5.36 -10.23
C TRP A 124 5.66 5.07 -10.17
N PHE A 125 6.13 4.00 -10.82
CA PHE A 125 7.55 3.67 -10.88
C PHE A 125 8.35 4.69 -11.70
N LEU A 126 7.81 5.16 -12.82
CA LEU A 126 8.48 6.17 -13.64
C LEU A 126 8.69 7.49 -12.88
N LEU A 127 7.75 7.86 -12.01
CA LEU A 127 7.83 9.09 -11.22
C LEU A 127 9.01 9.10 -10.23
N HIS A 128 9.59 7.94 -9.90
CA HIS A 128 10.81 7.86 -9.08
C HIS A 128 12.04 8.38 -9.83
N TYR A 129 12.02 8.43 -11.16
CA TYR A 129 13.17 8.92 -11.94
C TYR A 129 12.96 10.37 -12.38
N ASN A 130 11.80 10.64 -12.99
CA ASN A 130 11.55 11.91 -13.65
C ASN A 130 10.10 12.37 -13.43
N LEU A 131 9.89 13.68 -13.53
CA LEU A 131 8.55 14.22 -13.71
C LEU A 131 8.06 13.80 -15.11
N VAL A 132 7.14 12.85 -15.17
CA VAL A 132 6.53 12.37 -16.42
C VAL A 132 5.17 13.04 -16.57
N GLN A 133 4.87 13.60 -17.75
CA GLN A 133 3.63 14.33 -18.01
C GLN A 133 3.14 14.04 -19.43
N GLY A 134 1.82 14.21 -19.62
CA GLY A 134 1.16 13.97 -20.90
C GLY A 134 0.85 12.48 -21.14
N PRO A 135 0.00 12.16 -22.13
CA PRO A 135 -0.46 10.81 -22.39
C PRO A 135 0.68 9.80 -22.59
N MET A 136 0.54 8.62 -21.99
CA MET A 136 1.50 7.53 -22.15
C MET A 136 0.76 6.20 -22.13
N HIS A 137 0.81 5.50 -23.27
CA HIS A 137 0.16 4.22 -23.43
C HIS A 137 0.87 3.11 -22.63
N ARG A 138 0.10 2.19 -22.03
CA ARG A 138 0.64 1.16 -21.12
C ARG A 138 1.71 0.24 -21.70
N ASN A 139 1.66 0.01 -23.02
CA ASN A 139 2.66 -0.80 -23.72
C ASN A 139 4.08 -0.17 -23.71
N GLN A 140 4.21 1.11 -23.34
CA GLN A 140 5.50 1.77 -23.25
C GLN A 140 6.18 1.59 -21.89
N TYR A 141 5.43 1.23 -20.84
CA TYR A 141 5.95 1.21 -19.48
C TYR A 141 7.07 0.19 -19.30
N GLU A 142 6.89 -1.03 -19.83
CA GLU A 142 7.87 -2.11 -19.64
C GLU A 142 9.23 -1.78 -20.25
N THR A 143 9.25 -1.27 -21.49
CA THR A 143 10.48 -0.86 -22.16
C THR A 143 11.15 0.31 -21.43
N LYS A 144 10.38 1.34 -21.04
CA LYS A 144 10.91 2.51 -20.32
C LYS A 144 11.48 2.12 -18.96
N LEU A 145 10.77 1.28 -18.20
CA LEU A 145 11.19 0.82 -16.89
C LEU A 145 12.43 -0.07 -16.97
N SER A 146 12.48 -0.99 -17.93
CA SER A 146 13.66 -1.83 -18.16
C SER A 146 14.92 -1.01 -18.43
N GLY A 147 14.79 0.10 -19.17
CA GLY A 147 15.90 1.03 -19.42
C GLY A 147 16.35 1.84 -18.19
N LEU A 148 15.51 1.95 -17.15
CA LEU A 148 15.77 2.75 -15.95
C LEU A 148 16.19 1.92 -14.74
N LEU A 149 15.63 0.71 -14.58
CA LEU A 149 15.79 -0.14 -13.39
C LEU A 149 17.11 -0.92 -13.36
N GLY A 150 17.92 -0.87 -14.41
CA GLY A 150 19.14 -1.68 -14.51
C GLY A 150 18.88 -3.19 -14.62
N PHE A 151 17.62 -3.60 -14.76
CA PHE A 151 17.17 -4.96 -15.03
C PHE A 151 15.88 -4.93 -15.85
N SER A 152 15.57 -6.04 -16.54
CA SER A 152 14.33 -6.16 -17.31
C SER A 152 13.12 -6.13 -16.38
N TYR A 153 12.27 -5.13 -16.54
CA TYR A 153 10.97 -5.09 -15.87
C TYR A 153 10.02 -6.08 -16.53
N ASN A 154 9.21 -6.75 -15.72
CA ASN A 154 8.08 -7.59 -16.15
C ASN A 154 7.04 -7.62 -15.01
N LYS A 155 5.89 -8.26 -15.24
CA LYS A 155 4.80 -8.35 -14.25
C LYS A 155 4.77 -9.70 -13.50
N GLU A 156 5.90 -10.40 -13.46
CA GLU A 156 6.02 -11.68 -12.76
C GLU A 156 6.11 -11.49 -11.24
N ALA A 157 5.76 -12.54 -10.50
CA ALA A 157 5.83 -12.54 -9.05
C ALA A 157 7.26 -12.24 -8.56
N GLY A 158 7.37 -11.38 -7.55
CA GLY A 158 8.62 -10.91 -6.96
C GLY A 158 9.20 -9.67 -7.65
N THR A 159 8.82 -9.36 -8.91
CA THR A 159 9.36 -8.21 -9.63
C THR A 159 8.96 -6.88 -8.98
N GLY A 160 7.71 -6.74 -8.53
CA GLY A 160 7.26 -5.52 -7.82
C GLY A 160 8.07 -5.25 -6.55
N GLY A 161 8.41 -6.29 -5.79
CA GLY A 161 9.24 -6.18 -4.59
C GLY A 161 10.72 -5.86 -4.89
N ARG A 162 11.23 -6.32 -6.04
CA ARG A 162 12.56 -5.94 -6.54
C ARG A 162 12.58 -4.47 -6.94
N VAL A 163 11.57 -4.00 -7.66
CA VAL A 163 11.39 -2.60 -8.03
C VAL A 163 11.31 -1.71 -6.79
N PHE A 164 10.54 -2.11 -5.76
CA PHE A 164 10.48 -1.36 -4.49
C PHE A 164 11.88 -1.10 -3.90
N ARG A 165 12.73 -2.13 -3.85
CA ARG A 165 14.09 -2.03 -3.30
C ARG A 165 14.98 -1.09 -4.14
N GLU A 166 14.91 -1.20 -5.45
CA GLU A 166 15.67 -0.35 -6.38
C GLU A 166 15.26 1.12 -6.27
N LEU A 167 13.97 1.38 -6.07
CA LEU A 167 13.41 2.72 -6.06
C LEU A 167 13.39 3.40 -4.68
N GLY A 168 13.75 2.68 -3.60
CA GLY A 168 13.58 3.15 -2.22
C GLY A 168 14.22 4.52 -1.95
N GLY A 169 15.43 4.76 -2.45
CA GLY A 169 16.13 6.06 -2.29
C GLY A 169 15.50 7.23 -3.05
N LYS A 170 14.53 6.98 -3.93
CA LYS A 170 13.90 7.96 -4.82
C LYS A 170 12.42 8.19 -4.49
N GLN A 171 11.89 7.58 -3.44
CA GLN A 171 10.46 7.63 -3.12
C GLN A 171 9.97 9.06 -2.83
N ALA A 172 10.76 9.89 -2.13
CA ALA A 172 10.43 11.29 -1.89
C ALA A 172 10.31 12.11 -3.19
N GLN A 173 11.13 11.79 -4.20
CA GLN A 173 11.05 12.39 -5.53
C GLN A 173 9.77 11.96 -6.24
N ALA A 174 9.39 10.68 -6.17
CA ALA A 174 8.14 10.18 -6.75
C ALA A 174 6.90 10.86 -6.15
N ILE A 175 6.87 11.04 -4.83
CA ILE A 175 5.80 11.77 -4.13
C ILE A 175 5.74 13.21 -4.63
N THR A 176 6.88 13.89 -4.73
CA THR A 176 6.96 15.27 -5.22
C THR A 176 6.44 15.40 -6.65
N ASN A 177 6.85 14.48 -7.53
CA ASN A 177 6.42 14.44 -8.92
C ASN A 177 4.93 14.14 -9.05
N ALA A 178 4.41 13.14 -8.33
CA ALA A 178 2.98 12.80 -8.33
C ALA A 178 2.11 13.99 -7.88
N LYS A 179 2.50 14.68 -6.80
CA LYS A 179 1.81 15.89 -6.33
C LYS A 179 1.86 17.01 -7.36
N ALA A 180 3.01 17.22 -8.01
CA ALA A 180 3.16 18.25 -9.04
C ALA A 180 2.26 18.00 -10.25
N VAL A 181 2.13 16.74 -10.67
CA VAL A 181 1.20 16.32 -11.73
C VAL A 181 -0.24 16.53 -11.30
N LEU A 182 -0.64 16.02 -10.14
CA LEU A 182 -2.03 16.13 -9.67
C LEU A 182 -2.50 17.58 -9.48
N ARG A 183 -1.64 18.47 -8.98
CA ARG A 183 -1.96 19.91 -8.89
C ARG A 183 -2.34 20.52 -10.25
N ARG A 184 -1.75 20.03 -11.35
CA ARG A 184 -2.10 20.51 -12.70
C ARG A 184 -3.39 19.90 -13.23
N MET A 185 -3.85 18.80 -12.63
CA MET A 185 -5.09 18.10 -12.99
C MET A 185 -6.25 18.48 -12.06
N GLU A 186 -6.08 19.50 -11.21
CA GLU A 186 -7.13 19.96 -10.31
C GLU A 186 -8.36 20.42 -11.09
N GLY A 187 -9.54 19.94 -10.69
CA GLY A 187 -10.80 20.16 -11.40
C GLY A 187 -11.07 19.21 -12.58
N ILE A 188 -10.10 18.39 -12.99
CA ILE A 188 -10.30 17.35 -14.01
C ILE A 188 -10.80 16.07 -13.33
N PRO A 189 -11.87 15.41 -13.81
CA PRO A 189 -12.32 14.14 -13.28
C PRO A 189 -11.21 13.06 -13.30
N PRO A 190 -11.08 12.21 -12.28
CA PRO A 190 -10.02 11.20 -12.19
C PRO A 190 -9.82 10.34 -13.45
N ALA A 191 -10.92 9.89 -14.08
CA ALA A 191 -10.86 9.11 -15.30
C ALA A 191 -10.21 9.85 -16.49
N GLN A 192 -10.33 11.17 -16.53
CA GLN A 192 -9.85 12.04 -17.63
C GLN A 192 -8.47 12.64 -17.35
N ALA A 193 -7.99 12.55 -16.10
CA ALA A 193 -6.66 13.00 -15.70
C ALA A 193 -5.58 11.97 -16.09
N GLU A 194 -5.37 11.75 -17.39
CA GLU A 194 -4.36 10.79 -17.88
C GLU A 194 -2.95 11.16 -17.41
N SER A 195 -2.14 10.15 -17.13
CA SER A 195 -0.81 10.25 -16.54
C SER A 195 -0.84 10.97 -15.20
N SER A 196 -1.72 10.50 -14.32
CA SER A 196 -1.80 10.93 -12.92
C SER A 196 -1.92 9.71 -11.98
N THR A 197 -1.58 9.88 -10.70
CA THR A 197 -1.68 8.79 -9.73
C THR A 197 -1.88 9.30 -8.30
N THR A 198 -2.81 8.66 -7.58
CA THR A 198 -3.04 8.88 -6.14
C THR A 198 -2.32 7.86 -5.27
N VAL A 199 -1.51 6.96 -5.85
CA VAL A 199 -0.67 6.00 -5.11
C VAL A 199 0.24 6.68 -4.10
N HIS A 200 0.73 7.89 -4.41
CA HIS A 200 1.53 8.66 -3.47
C HIS A 200 0.80 8.95 -2.14
N LEU A 201 -0.53 9.06 -2.11
CA LEU A 201 -1.30 9.25 -0.87
C LEU A 201 -1.23 8.03 0.04
N LEU A 202 -1.32 6.83 -0.54
CA LEU A 202 -1.14 5.57 0.18
C LEU A 202 0.29 5.43 0.67
N VAL A 203 1.29 5.74 -0.18
CA VAL A 203 2.70 5.66 0.20
C VAL A 203 3.04 6.66 1.30
N GLU A 204 2.55 7.90 1.24
CA GLU A 204 2.73 8.88 2.31
C GLU A 204 2.08 8.43 3.62
N GLU A 205 0.94 7.76 3.56
CA GLU A 205 0.30 7.18 4.74
C GLU A 205 1.15 6.04 5.33
N LEU A 206 1.68 5.13 4.50
CA LEU A 206 2.57 4.06 4.95
C LEU A 206 3.87 4.60 5.55
N ASN A 207 4.43 5.68 4.98
CA ASN A 207 5.67 6.31 5.42
C ASN A 207 5.60 6.87 6.84
N LYS A 208 4.40 7.11 7.39
CA LYS A 208 4.21 7.52 8.80
C LYS A 208 4.64 6.43 9.80
N TYR A 209 4.84 5.20 9.32
CA TYR A 209 5.10 4.01 10.15
C TYR A 209 6.42 3.31 9.80
N ILE A 210 7.27 3.91 8.96
CA ILE A 210 8.63 3.40 8.68
C ILE A 210 9.50 3.65 9.92
#